data_AF-A0AAN9LAH5-F1
#
_entry.id   AF-A0AAN9LAH5-F1
#
_cell.length_a   1.000
_cell.length_b   1.000
_cell.length_c   1.000
_cell.angle_alpha   90.00
_cell.angle_beta   90.00
_cell.angle_gamma   90.00
#
_symmetry.space_group_name_H-M   'P 1'
#
loop_
_entity.id
_entity.type
_entity.pdbx_description
1 polymer ?
#
loop_
_entity_poly.entity_id
_entity_poly.type
_entity_poly.pdbx_seq_one_letter_code
_entity_poly.pdbx_strand_id
1 'polypeptide(L)'
;MGSKIVPSIALMLSLNLLFFSLVSCNTLTPATPAPAKCPNLKVCADILLDPLLPDHKCCPLVGGLVDLDAAVCLCAVLKLNFGISPILDILVNFLLNTCGRKPTTYHCQ
;
A
#
# COMPACT_ATOMS: atom_id res chain seq x y z
N MET A 1 17.65 -8.83 57.60
CA MET A 1 16.80 -8.59 56.41
C MET A 1 17.58 -7.66 55.49
N GLY A 2 17.96 -8.09 54.29
CA GLY A 2 18.83 -7.30 53.40
C GLY A 2 18.60 -7.70 51.95
N SER A 3 18.16 -6.73 51.15
CA SER A 3 17.56 -6.88 49.83
C SER A 3 18.46 -7.58 48.81
N LYS A 4 18.06 -8.77 48.35
CA LYS A 4 18.70 -9.49 47.22
C LYS A 4 17.88 -9.42 45.93
N ILE A 5 16.77 -8.68 45.92
CA ILE A 5 15.75 -8.75 44.84
C ILE A 5 15.92 -7.59 43.83
N VAL A 6 16.52 -6.48 44.25
CA VAL A 6 16.70 -5.26 43.43
C VAL A 6 17.57 -5.45 42.16
N PRO A 7 18.71 -6.18 42.17
CA PRO A 7 19.52 -6.28 40.95
C PRO A 7 18.84 -7.11 39.86
N SER A 8 17.98 -8.06 40.24
CA SER A 8 17.31 -8.95 39.28
C SER A 8 16.19 -8.26 38.52
N ILE A 9 15.48 -7.33 39.17
CA ILE A 9 14.40 -6.54 38.53
C ILE A 9 15.00 -5.53 37.55
N ALA A 10 16.08 -4.85 37.93
CA ALA A 10 16.79 -3.92 37.06
C ALA A 10 17.36 -4.64 35.83
N LEU A 11 17.92 -5.84 36.01
CA LEU A 11 18.44 -6.65 34.92
C LEU A 11 17.30 -7.13 33.99
N MET A 12 16.19 -7.62 34.54
CA MET A 12 15.00 -7.98 33.75
C MET A 12 14.46 -6.81 32.93
N LEU A 13 14.35 -5.61 33.52
CA LEU A 13 13.87 -4.40 32.82
C LEU A 13 14.83 -3.98 31.71
N SER A 14 16.14 -3.99 31.98
CA SER A 14 17.16 -3.66 30.97
C SER A 14 17.17 -4.64 29.80
N LEU A 15 16.97 -5.94 30.07
CA LEU A 15 16.97 -6.97 29.05
C LEU A 15 15.71 -6.88 28.18
N ASN A 16 14.54 -6.62 28.77
CA ASN A 16 13.30 -6.35 28.03
C ASN A 16 13.46 -5.11 27.14
N LEU A 17 13.99 -4.00 27.66
CA LEU A 17 14.24 -2.79 26.87
C LEU A 17 15.24 -3.03 25.72
N LEU A 18 16.27 -3.86 25.94
CA LEU A 18 17.19 -4.30 24.89
C LEU A 18 16.47 -5.12 23.81
N PHE A 19 15.62 -6.08 24.19
CA PHE A 19 14.79 -6.82 23.23
C PHE A 19 13.86 -5.90 22.44
N PHE A 20 13.25 -4.89 23.08
CA PHE A 20 12.41 -3.90 22.39
C PHE A 20 13.20 -2.98 21.46
N SER A 21 14.46 -2.66 21.75
CA SER A 21 15.31 -1.81 20.90
C SER A 21 16.05 -2.58 19.79
N LEU A 22 16.20 -3.90 19.95
CA LEU A 22 16.66 -4.80 18.87
C LEU A 22 15.58 -5.05 17.81
N VAL A 23 14.32 -4.68 18.06
CA VAL A 23 13.33 -4.39 17.00
C VAL A 23 13.70 -3.05 16.35
N SER A 24 14.87 -3.02 15.74
CA SER A 24 15.32 -1.89 14.93
C SER A 24 14.76 -2.08 13.53
N CYS A 25 13.82 -1.23 13.12
CA CYS A 25 13.32 -1.16 11.76
C CYS A 25 14.49 -0.93 10.77
N ASN A 26 14.87 -1.93 9.99
CA ASN A 26 15.84 -1.80 8.90
C ASN A 26 15.24 -1.10 7.66
N THR A 27 14.52 0.03 7.80
CA THR A 27 13.82 0.69 6.69
C THR A 27 14.72 1.51 5.75
N LEU A 28 16.00 1.15 5.59
CA LEU A 28 16.92 1.77 4.63
C LEU A 28 17.07 0.99 3.31
N THR A 29 16.29 -0.07 3.10
CA THR A 29 16.06 -0.55 1.74
C THR A 29 14.99 0.33 1.10
N PRO A 30 15.22 0.90 -0.11
CA PRO A 30 14.11 1.35 -0.94
C PRO A 30 13.16 0.16 -0.99
N ALA A 31 11.96 0.33 -0.43
CA ALA A 31 10.96 -0.71 -0.46
C ALA A 31 10.69 -0.97 -1.94
N THR A 32 11.36 -1.98 -2.51
CA THR A 32 10.76 -2.71 -3.62
C THR A 32 9.46 -3.20 -2.99
N PRO A 33 8.30 -2.68 -3.40
CA PRO A 33 7.06 -3.15 -2.81
C PRO A 33 7.09 -4.66 -2.99
N ALA A 34 6.94 -5.41 -1.89
CA ALA A 34 6.64 -6.83 -2.00
C ALA A 34 5.57 -6.94 -3.08
N PRO A 35 5.69 -7.84 -4.07
CA PRO A 35 4.77 -7.85 -5.20
C PRO A 35 3.38 -7.99 -4.62
N ALA A 36 2.66 -6.86 -4.56
CA ALA A 36 1.27 -6.79 -4.18
C ALA A 36 0.61 -7.86 -5.02
N LYS A 37 -0.15 -8.75 -4.39
CA LYS A 37 -0.84 -9.83 -5.10
C LYS A 37 -1.98 -9.15 -5.86
N CYS A 38 -1.63 -8.45 -6.92
CA CYS A 38 -2.57 -7.64 -7.67
C CYS A 38 -3.49 -8.58 -8.43
N PRO A 39 -4.82 -8.48 -8.23
CA PRO A 39 -5.74 -9.15 -9.11
C PRO A 39 -5.58 -8.60 -10.54
N ASN A 40 -6.08 -9.34 -11.52
CA ASN A 40 -6.09 -8.89 -12.90
C ASN A 40 -7.04 -7.69 -13.07
N LEU A 41 -6.53 -6.47 -12.85
CA LEU A 41 -7.27 -5.21 -13.02
C LEU A 41 -7.25 -4.72 -14.47
N LYS A 42 -6.94 -5.57 -15.46
CA LYS A 42 -6.90 -5.17 -16.89
C LYS A 42 -8.22 -4.55 -17.36
N VAL A 43 -9.33 -5.01 -16.79
CA VAL A 43 -10.68 -4.46 -17.03
C VAL A 43 -10.84 -3.01 -16.55
N CYS A 44 -10.03 -2.55 -15.60
CA CYS A 44 -9.99 -1.17 -15.14
C CYS A 44 -9.19 -0.24 -16.08
N ALA A 45 -8.30 -0.80 -16.90
CA ALA A 45 -7.47 -0.03 -17.83
C ALA A 45 -8.17 0.21 -19.18
N ASP A 46 -9.27 -0.49 -19.46
CA ASP A 46 -10.00 -0.41 -20.72
C ASP A 46 -10.97 0.79 -20.73
N ILE A 47 -10.42 1.98 -20.50
CA ILE A 47 -11.16 3.25 -20.38
C ILE A 47 -11.39 3.87 -21.78
N LEU A 48 -10.87 3.22 -22.82
CA LEU A 48 -10.87 3.71 -24.21
C LEU A 48 -12.18 3.39 -24.96
N LEU A 49 -13.05 2.52 -24.44
CA LEU A 49 -14.22 2.05 -25.18
C LEU A 49 -15.54 2.76 -24.86
N ASP A 50 -15.69 3.33 -23.66
CA ASP A 50 -16.86 4.14 -23.29
C ASP A 50 -16.47 5.24 -22.29
N PRO A 51 -17.10 6.43 -22.36
CA PRO A 51 -16.54 7.65 -21.81
C PRO A 51 -16.48 7.57 -20.29
N LEU A 52 -15.26 7.48 -19.75
CA LEU A 52 -14.97 7.78 -18.35
C LEU A 52 -15.66 6.85 -17.32
N LEU A 53 -16.22 5.70 -17.69
CA LEU A 53 -16.74 4.76 -16.71
C LEU A 53 -15.86 3.50 -16.64
N PRO A 54 -15.20 3.23 -15.50
CA PRO A 54 -14.58 1.93 -15.29
C PRO A 54 -15.68 0.87 -15.35
N ASP A 55 -15.36 -0.25 -16.00
CA ASP A 55 -16.26 -1.39 -16.15
C ASP A 55 -16.86 -1.75 -14.78
N HIS A 56 -18.12 -2.17 -14.73
CA HIS A 56 -18.81 -2.51 -13.46
C HIS A 56 -18.07 -3.58 -12.65
N LYS A 57 -17.21 -4.36 -13.31
CA LYS A 57 -16.35 -5.39 -12.72
C LYS A 57 -15.09 -4.84 -12.03
N CYS A 58 -14.69 -3.59 -12.29
CA CYS A 58 -13.51 -2.97 -11.74
C CYS A 58 -13.66 -2.61 -10.25
N CYS A 59 -14.73 -1.91 -9.88
CA CYS A 59 -14.91 -1.44 -8.50
C CYS A 59 -15.04 -2.57 -7.45
N PRO A 60 -15.67 -3.73 -7.73
CA PRO A 60 -15.64 -4.88 -6.83
C PRO A 60 -14.24 -5.44 -6.60
N LEU A 61 -13.38 -5.45 -7.62
CA LEU A 61 -12.00 -5.91 -7.52
C LEU A 61 -11.17 -4.95 -6.67
N VAL A 62 -11.33 -3.64 -6.89
CA VAL A 62 -10.68 -2.58 -6.09
C VAL A 62 -11.23 -2.52 -4.65
N GLY A 63 -12.49 -2.89 -4.45
CA GLY A 63 -13.14 -2.96 -3.13
C GLY A 63 -12.55 -4.06 -2.24
N GLY A 64 -12.04 -5.14 -2.84
CA GLY A 64 -11.35 -6.21 -2.12
C GLY A 64 -9.91 -5.89 -1.70
N LEU A 65 -9.35 -4.78 -2.17
CA LEU A 65 -7.98 -4.36 -1.88
C LEU A 65 -7.95 -3.26 -0.79
N VAL A 66 -6.85 -3.22 -0.05
CA VAL A 66 -6.52 -2.10 0.84
C VAL A 66 -6.21 -0.86 -0.02
N ASP A 67 -6.55 0.35 0.45
CA ASP A 67 -6.41 1.59 -0.34
C ASP A 67 -5.01 1.78 -0.96
N LEU A 68 -3.96 1.46 -0.20
CA LEU A 68 -2.56 1.54 -0.68
C LEU A 68 -2.25 0.49 -1.76
N ASP A 69 -2.76 -0.72 -1.59
CA ASP A 69 -2.51 -1.85 -2.50
C ASP A 69 -3.31 -1.65 -3.81
N ALA A 70 -4.54 -1.16 -3.69
CA ALA A 70 -5.38 -0.78 -4.82
C ALA A 70 -4.68 0.25 -5.71
N ALA A 71 -4.12 1.31 -5.14
CA ALA A 71 -3.43 2.35 -5.88
C ALA A 71 -2.19 1.79 -6.61
N VAL A 72 -1.34 1.02 -5.92
CA VAL A 72 -0.13 0.41 -6.51
C VAL A 72 -0.49 -0.55 -7.65
N CYS A 73 -1.50 -1.39 -7.48
CA CYS A 73 -1.94 -2.33 -8.50
C CYS A 73 -2.56 -1.61 -9.71
N LEU A 74 -3.31 -0.54 -9.49
CA LEU A 74 -3.91 0.25 -10.56
C LEU A 74 -2.83 1.01 -11.35
N CYS A 75 -1.85 1.62 -10.66
CA CYS A 75 -0.67 2.23 -11.27
C CYS A 75 0.07 1.23 -12.18
N ALA A 76 0.29 -0.01 -11.70
CA ALA A 76 1.01 -1.02 -12.48
C ALA A 76 0.26 -1.40 -13.76
N VAL A 77 -1.05 -1.62 -13.68
CA VAL A 77 -1.86 -1.97 -14.86
C VAL A 77 -1.94 -0.81 -15.84
N LEU A 78 -2.16 0.40 -15.35
CA LEU A 78 -2.21 1.57 -16.22
C LEU A 78 -0.83 1.91 -16.82
N LYS A 79 0.28 1.67 -16.11
CA LYS A 79 1.66 1.76 -16.65
C LYS A 79 1.90 0.78 -17.80
N LEU A 80 1.27 -0.41 -17.76
CA LEU A 80 1.33 -1.39 -18.86
C LEU A 80 0.49 -0.97 -20.07
N ASN A 81 -0.60 -0.20 -19.89
CA ASN A 81 -1.49 0.20 -20.99
C ASN A 81 -1.11 1.56 -21.59
N PHE A 82 -0.78 2.55 -20.75
CA PHE A 82 -0.54 3.94 -21.14
C PHE A 82 0.94 4.36 -21.01
N GLY A 83 1.80 3.49 -20.47
CA GLY A 83 3.22 3.79 -20.28
C GLY A 83 3.50 4.70 -19.07
N ILE A 84 4.71 5.28 -19.06
CA ILE A 84 5.16 6.22 -18.02
C ILE A 84 4.67 7.62 -18.42
N SER A 85 3.48 7.99 -17.98
CA SER A 85 2.90 9.31 -18.25
C SER A 85 2.38 9.98 -16.99
N PRO A 86 2.42 11.32 -16.87
CA PRO A 86 1.84 12.05 -15.74
C PRO A 86 0.31 11.95 -15.70
N ILE A 87 -0.30 11.48 -16.79
CA ILE A 87 -1.75 11.22 -16.89
C ILE A 87 -2.16 10.05 -15.98
N LEU A 88 -1.20 9.20 -15.61
CA LEU A 88 -1.39 8.03 -14.77
C LEU A 88 -1.99 8.39 -13.39
N ASP A 89 -1.47 9.44 -12.75
CA ASP A 89 -1.95 9.92 -11.45
C ASP A 89 -3.41 10.39 -11.54
N ILE A 90 -3.75 11.13 -12.59
CA ILE A 90 -5.11 11.63 -12.83
C ILE A 90 -6.07 10.45 -13.00
N LEU A 91 -5.64 9.44 -13.76
CA LEU A 91 -6.46 8.29 -14.09
C LEU A 91 -6.71 7.41 -12.86
N VAL A 92 -5.68 7.14 -12.05
CA VAL A 92 -5.82 6.40 -10.79
C VAL A 92 -6.79 7.10 -9.85
N ASN A 93 -6.61 8.41 -9.64
CA ASN A 93 -7.48 9.19 -8.77
C ASN A 93 -8.92 9.24 -9.29
N PHE A 94 -9.10 9.36 -10.60
CA PHE A 94 -10.41 9.32 -11.25
C PHE A 94 -11.12 7.98 -11.03
N LEU A 95 -10.43 6.85 -11.26
CA LEU A 95 -11.00 5.51 -11.06
C LEU A 95 -11.39 5.26 -9.59
N LEU A 96 -10.51 5.63 -8.66
CA LEU A 96 -10.76 5.46 -7.23
C LEU A 96 -11.97 6.29 -6.79
N ASN A 97 -12.07 7.53 -7.26
CA ASN A 97 -13.21 8.40 -7.00
C ASN A 97 -14.52 7.82 -7.59
N THR A 98 -14.49 7.32 -8.83
CA THR A 98 -15.66 6.70 -9.48
C THR A 98 -16.09 5.42 -8.76
N CYS A 99 -15.16 4.68 -8.15
CA CYS A 99 -15.47 3.53 -7.32
C CYS A 99 -15.88 3.87 -5.86
N GLY A 100 -16.06 5.16 -5.53
CA GLY A 100 -16.51 5.61 -4.21
C GLY A 100 -15.44 5.54 -3.12
N ARG A 101 -14.15 5.48 -3.48
CA ARG A 101 -13.05 5.60 -2.51
C ARG A 101 -12.89 7.05 -2.06
N LYS A 102 -12.29 7.21 -0.88
CA LYS A 102 -12.00 8.54 -0.33
C LYS A 102 -11.09 9.30 -1.31
N PRO A 103 -11.31 10.61 -1.50
CA PRO A 103 -10.44 11.45 -2.31
C PRO A 103 -9.05 11.45 -1.66
N THR A 104 -8.14 10.70 -2.24
CA THR A 104 -6.77 10.52 -1.78
C THR A 104 -5.90 10.69 -3.00
N THR A 105 -4.90 11.57 -2.92
CA THR A 105 -4.01 11.84 -4.04
C THR A 105 -2.95 10.74 -4.09
N TYR A 106 -3.05 9.86 -5.08
CA TYR A 106 -2.03 8.86 -5.35
C TYR A 106 -1.08 9.33 -6.45
N HIS A 107 0.19 9.01 -6.26
CA HIS A 107 1.26 9.23 -7.22
C HIS A 107 1.87 7.89 -7.61
N CYS A 108 1.85 7.61 -8.91
CA CYS A 108 2.42 6.41 -9.51
C CYS A 108 3.87 6.70 -9.91
N GLN A 109 4.83 6.13 -9.17
CA GLN A 109 6.27 6.27 -9.44
C GLN A 109 6.80 5.24 -10.46
#